data_AF-A0A1B6GBV3-F1
#
_entry.id   AF-A0A1B6GBV3-F1
#
_cell.length_a   1.000
_cell.length_b   1.000
_cell.length_c   1.000
_cell.angle_alpha   90.00
_cell.angle_beta   90.00
_cell.angle_gamma   90.00
#
_symmetry.space_group_name_H-M   'P 1'
#
loop_
_entity.id
_entity.type
_entity.pdbx_description
1 polymer ?
#
loop_
_entity_poly.entity_id
_entity_poly.type
_entity_poly.pdbx_seq_one_letter_code
_entity_poly.pdbx_strand_id
1 'polypeptide(L)'
;AAKSLLSGTVKLLDILVGVPSLQAHNLEAKLREERCRYLVAELVCRTEFEDSLESLCGFVRRQLRRATTEKFEVEREACHPPVPIPYLFLTPKGCELDLRLFSRDIMRRALPVLVTILERETRGWFLHFRERLISELRAQKLPDDEIEREVNQAV
;
A
#
# COMPACT_ATOMS: atom_id res chain seq x y z
N ALA A 1 34.49 2.73 -38.48
CA ALA A 1 34.41 4.20 -38.59
C ALA A 1 33.10 4.68 -39.23
N ALA A 2 32.80 4.30 -40.48
CA ALA A 2 31.59 4.81 -41.16
C ALA A 2 30.26 4.43 -40.48
N LYS A 3 30.11 3.19 -39.99
CA LYS A 3 28.90 2.74 -39.27
C LYS A 3 28.66 3.47 -37.96
N SER A 4 29.71 3.77 -37.20
CA SER A 4 29.61 4.48 -35.92
C SER A 4 29.32 5.96 -36.12
N LEU A 5 29.88 6.57 -37.18
CA LEU A 5 29.55 7.93 -37.60
C LEU A 5 28.08 8.02 -38.02
N LEU A 6 27.62 7.12 -38.89
CA LEU A 6 26.22 7.09 -39.34
C LEU A 6 25.23 6.90 -38.18
N SER A 7 25.56 6.02 -37.22
CA SER A 7 24.74 5.83 -36.02
C SER A 7 24.72 7.08 -35.13
N GLY A 8 25.84 7.80 -35.04
CA GLY A 8 25.93 9.05 -34.29
C GLY A 8 25.10 10.17 -34.91
N THR A 9 25.15 10.34 -36.24
CA THR A 9 24.36 11.35 -36.95
C THR A 9 22.86 11.08 -36.89
N VAL A 10 22.45 9.81 -36.97
CA VAL A 10 21.04 9.42 -36.80
C VAL A 10 20.52 9.78 -35.41
N LYS A 11 21.30 9.53 -34.35
CA LYS A 11 20.93 9.90 -32.97
C LYS A 11 20.86 11.41 -32.75
N LEU A 12 21.72 12.20 -33.40
CA LEU A 12 21.67 13.67 -33.33
C LEU A 12 20.46 14.25 -34.05
N LEU A 13 20.08 13.66 -35.20
CA LEU A 13 18.86 14.03 -35.92
C LEU A 13 17.60 13.69 -35.11
N ASP A 14 17.59 12.54 -34.42
CA ASP A 14 16.49 12.16 -33.52
C ASP A 14 16.26 13.19 -32.39
N ILE A 15 17.35 13.78 -31.85
CA ILE A 15 17.28 14.82 -30.80
C ILE A 15 16.70 16.13 -31.35
N LEU A 16 17.01 16.51 -32.60
CA LEU A 16 16.60 17.78 -33.19
C LEU A 16 15.16 17.78 -33.71
N VAL A 17 14.68 16.64 -34.24
CA VAL A 17 13.34 16.54 -34.85
C VAL A 17 12.29 16.06 -33.83
N GLY A 18 12.72 15.48 -32.70
CA GLY A 18 11.82 15.07 -31.62
C GLY A 18 10.88 13.93 -32.02
N VAL A 19 11.44 12.81 -32.50
CA VAL A 19 10.67 11.63 -32.93
C VAL A 19 11.29 10.34 -32.35
N PRO A 20 10.63 9.19 -32.49
CA PRO A 20 10.09 8.30 -31.46
C PRO A 20 11.12 7.39 -30.76
N SER A 21 12.43 7.55 -30.98
CA SER A 21 13.43 6.75 -30.26
C SER A 21 13.51 7.13 -28.77
N LEU A 22 13.04 8.33 -28.44
CA LEU A 22 12.76 8.82 -27.08
C LEU A 22 11.34 8.49 -26.57
N GLN A 23 10.44 7.99 -27.43
CA GLN A 23 9.26 7.30 -26.93
C GLN A 23 9.74 5.98 -26.37
N ALA A 24 10.19 6.00 -25.11
CA ALA A 24 10.46 4.81 -24.37
C ALA A 24 9.14 4.01 -24.34
N HIS A 25 8.98 3.08 -25.29
CA HIS A 25 8.17 1.90 -25.06
C HIS A 25 8.63 1.39 -23.70
N ASN A 26 7.73 1.40 -22.70
CA ASN A 26 8.01 1.19 -21.28
C ASN A 26 8.56 2.36 -20.45
N LEU A 27 8.28 3.63 -20.77
CA LEU A 27 8.57 4.73 -19.84
C LEU A 27 7.92 4.48 -18.48
N GLU A 28 6.67 4.03 -18.45
CA GLU A 28 5.94 3.76 -17.22
C GLU A 28 6.53 2.56 -16.45
N ALA A 29 6.95 1.49 -17.15
CA ALA A 29 7.61 0.36 -16.50
C ALA A 29 8.99 0.74 -15.95
N LYS A 30 9.78 1.55 -16.68
CA LYS A 30 11.07 2.08 -16.20
C LYS A 30 10.91 3.08 -15.07
N LEU A 31 9.91 3.95 -15.14
CA LEU A 31 9.60 4.89 -14.08
C LEU A 31 9.11 4.14 -12.84
N ARG A 32 8.32 3.08 -13.01
CA ARG A 32 7.92 2.16 -11.93
C ARG A 32 9.13 1.41 -11.39
N GLU A 33 10.07 0.97 -12.22
CA GLU A 33 11.29 0.30 -11.79
C GLU A 33 12.17 1.25 -10.96
N GLU A 34 12.46 2.45 -11.45
CA GLU A 34 13.21 3.46 -10.71
C GLU A 34 12.46 3.92 -9.45
N ARG A 35 11.14 4.13 -9.54
CA ARG A 35 10.32 4.40 -8.36
C ARG A 35 10.41 3.26 -7.38
N CYS A 36 10.24 2.00 -7.74
CA CYS A 36 10.42 0.87 -6.84
C CYS A 36 11.85 0.78 -6.30
N ARG A 37 12.86 1.14 -7.09
CA ARG A 37 14.26 1.18 -6.67
C ARG A 37 14.54 2.22 -5.59
N TYR A 38 13.84 3.36 -5.60
CA TYR A 38 14.02 4.47 -4.64
C TYR A 38 12.85 4.67 -3.63
N LEU A 39 11.68 4.05 -3.84
CA LEU A 39 10.54 3.94 -2.91
C LEU A 39 10.66 2.72 -1.99
N VAL A 40 11.59 1.81 -2.28
CA VAL A 40 12.19 1.04 -1.19
C VAL A 40 12.94 2.08 -0.36
N ALA A 41 12.21 2.73 0.56
CA ALA A 41 12.83 3.27 1.75
C ALA A 41 13.82 2.20 2.20
N GLU A 42 15.07 2.58 2.44
CA GLU A 42 16.10 1.67 2.92
C GLU A 42 15.64 1.11 4.29
N LEU A 43 14.78 0.09 4.23
CA LEU A 43 14.17 -0.54 5.38
C LEU A 43 15.20 -1.51 5.90
N VAL A 44 15.78 -1.16 7.04
CA VAL A 44 16.73 -2.00 7.74
C VAL A 44 15.92 -3.04 8.52
N CYS A 45 16.20 -4.31 8.29
CA CYS A 45 15.63 -5.39 9.08
C CYS A 45 16.24 -5.33 10.49
N ARG A 46 15.44 -5.59 11.53
CA ARG A 46 16.03 -5.77 12.86
C ARG A 46 16.83 -7.06 12.89
N THR A 47 17.89 -7.05 13.70
CA THR A 47 18.74 -8.24 13.93
C THR A 47 17.94 -9.46 14.38
N GLU A 48 16.88 -9.25 15.18
CA GLU A 48 15.95 -10.31 15.63
C GLU A 48 15.18 -11.01 14.49
N PHE A 49 15.10 -10.40 13.31
CA PHE A 49 14.35 -10.91 12.16
C PHE A 49 15.25 -11.29 10.98
N GLU A 50 16.59 -11.27 11.13
CA GLU A 50 17.52 -11.61 10.05
C GLU A 50 17.31 -13.04 9.52
N ASP A 51 17.13 -14.03 10.40
CA ASP A 51 16.86 -15.42 10.01
C ASP A 51 15.56 -15.55 9.19
N SER A 52 14.53 -14.79 9.58
CA SER A 52 13.25 -14.77 8.87
C SER A 52 13.38 -14.13 7.49
N LEU A 53 14.16 -13.04 7.41
CA LEU A 53 14.46 -12.38 6.15
C LEU A 53 15.27 -13.30 5.22
N GLU A 54 16.29 -13.99 5.73
CA GLU A 54 17.08 -14.94 4.94
C GLU A 54 16.21 -16.07 4.40
N SER A 55 15.34 -16.63 5.23
CA SER A 55 14.36 -17.64 4.83
C SER A 55 13.44 -17.15 3.70
N LEU A 56 12.93 -15.92 3.83
CA LEU A 56 12.12 -15.26 2.80
C LEU A 56 12.89 -15.04 1.49
N CYS A 57 14.10 -14.50 1.56
CA CYS A 57 14.96 -14.33 0.38
C CYS A 57 15.26 -15.66 -0.29
N GLY A 58 15.53 -16.72 0.49
CA GLY A 58 15.74 -18.08 0.00
C GLY A 58 14.51 -18.63 -0.71
N PHE A 59 13.33 -18.45 -0.13
CA PHE A 59 12.06 -18.82 -0.74
C PHE A 59 11.84 -18.09 -2.07
N VAL A 60 11.93 -16.75 -2.09
CA VAL A 60 11.72 -15.94 -3.30
C VAL A 60 12.69 -16.34 -4.42
N ARG A 61 13.97 -16.55 -4.09
CA ARG A 61 14.97 -17.03 -5.08
C ARG A 61 14.60 -18.39 -5.67
N ARG A 62 14.12 -19.33 -4.85
CA ARG A 62 13.64 -20.64 -5.33
C ARG A 62 12.42 -20.47 -6.23
N GLN A 63 11.45 -19.63 -5.85
CA GLN A 63 10.26 -19.36 -6.64
C GLN A 63 10.58 -18.75 -8.00
N LEU A 64 11.47 -17.76 -8.04
CA LEU A 64 11.89 -17.14 -9.29
C LEU A 64 12.57 -18.14 -10.23
N ARG A 65 13.45 -19.00 -9.70
CA ARG A 65 14.10 -20.06 -10.49
C ARG A 65 13.06 -21.04 -11.06
N ARG A 66 12.14 -21.53 -10.23
CA ARG A 66 11.06 -22.43 -10.68
C ARG A 66 10.18 -21.77 -11.74
N ALA A 67 9.75 -20.53 -11.56
CA ALA A 67 8.93 -19.82 -12.53
C ALA A 67 9.61 -19.70 -13.91
N THR A 68 10.95 -19.68 -13.96
CA THR A 68 11.69 -19.67 -15.23
C THR A 68 11.92 -21.06 -15.85
N THR A 69 11.88 -22.14 -15.05
CA THR A 69 12.23 -23.50 -15.52
C THR A 69 11.05 -24.47 -15.55
N GLU A 70 9.96 -24.17 -14.85
CA GLU A 70 8.82 -25.05 -14.63
C GLU A 70 7.52 -24.34 -15.06
N LYS A 71 6.50 -25.11 -15.47
CA LYS A 71 5.14 -24.57 -15.61
C LYS A 71 4.63 -24.18 -14.22
N PHE A 72 4.63 -22.89 -13.93
CA PHE A 72 4.19 -22.35 -12.65
C PHE A 72 2.70 -22.64 -12.42
N GLU A 73 2.37 -23.42 -11.37
CA GLU A 73 1.01 -23.73 -10.95
C GLU A 73 0.73 -23.10 -9.58
N VAL A 74 -0.10 -22.05 -9.56
CA VAL A 74 -0.43 -21.25 -8.37
C VAL A 74 -0.98 -22.10 -7.22
N GLU A 75 -1.78 -23.12 -7.52
CA GLU A 75 -2.42 -23.97 -6.50
C GLU A 75 -1.43 -24.89 -5.77
N ARG A 76 -0.40 -25.40 -6.46
CA ARG A 76 0.66 -26.21 -5.80
C ARG A 76 1.56 -25.35 -4.92
N GLU A 77 1.79 -24.11 -5.31
CA GLU A 77 2.60 -23.17 -4.53
C GLU A 77 1.89 -22.67 -3.27
N ALA A 78 0.55 -22.61 -3.28
CA ALA A 78 -0.26 -22.27 -2.10
C ALA A 78 -0.23 -23.34 -0.98
N CYS A 79 0.23 -24.57 -1.29
CA CYS A 79 0.40 -25.65 -0.31
C CYS A 79 1.70 -25.55 0.50
N HIS A 80 2.61 -24.63 0.16
CA HIS A 80 3.80 -24.42 0.97
C HIS A 80 3.45 -23.66 2.26
N PRO A 81 4.02 -24.06 3.41
CA PRO A 81 3.80 -23.33 4.66
C PRO A 81 4.18 -21.85 4.48
N PRO A 82 3.37 -20.93 5.03
CA PRO A 82 3.58 -19.50 4.82
C PRO A 82 4.94 -19.10 5.38
N VAL A 83 5.76 -18.50 4.53
CA VAL A 83 7.07 -18.00 4.96
C VAL A 83 6.84 -16.78 5.85
N PRO A 84 7.45 -16.73 7.05
CA PRO A 84 7.28 -15.60 7.95
C PRO A 84 7.79 -14.32 7.26
N ILE A 85 6.91 -13.33 7.18
CA ILE A 85 7.26 -12.00 6.66
C ILE A 85 7.59 -11.13 7.87
N PRO A 86 8.80 -10.54 7.93
CA PRO A 86 9.07 -9.52 8.93
C PRO A 86 8.22 -8.29 8.59
N TYR A 87 7.30 -7.92 9.48
CA TYR A 87 6.47 -6.72 9.31
C TYR A 87 7.04 -5.52 10.09
N LEU A 88 8.10 -5.72 10.86
CA LEU A 88 8.74 -4.68 11.67
C LEU A 88 10.08 -4.32 11.04
N PHE A 89 10.21 -3.06 10.65
CA PHE A 89 11.41 -2.53 10.01
C PHE A 89 11.91 -1.30 10.74
N LEU A 90 13.12 -0.88 10.41
CA LEU A 90 13.69 0.39 10.82
C LEU A 90 13.90 1.26 9.58
N THR A 91 13.66 2.55 9.70
CA THR A 91 14.16 3.52 8.71
C THR A 91 15.68 3.66 8.85
N PRO A 92 16.38 4.28 7.88
CA PRO A 92 17.82 4.55 8.00
C PRO A 92 18.18 5.42 9.21
N LYS A 93 17.22 6.18 9.73
CA LYS A 93 17.37 7.01 10.93
C LYS A 93 17.06 6.24 12.23
N GLY A 94 16.79 4.94 12.15
CA GLY A 94 16.47 4.08 13.30
C GLY A 94 15.03 4.19 13.79
N CYS A 95 14.14 4.85 13.05
CA CYS A 95 12.72 4.93 13.45
C CYS A 95 12.02 3.60 13.18
N GLU A 96 11.21 3.13 14.13
CA GLU A 96 10.45 1.90 13.96
C GLU A 96 9.30 2.08 12.97
N LEU A 97 9.18 1.14 12.04
CA LEU A 97 8.09 1.06 11.08
C LEU A 97 7.34 -0.25 11.30
N ASP A 98 6.12 -0.16 11.81
CA ASP A 98 5.24 -1.32 12.03
C ASP A 98 4.24 -1.47 10.88
N LEU A 99 4.49 -2.47 10.04
CA LEU A 99 3.65 -2.81 8.89
C LEU A 99 2.71 -3.99 9.19
N ARG A 100 2.51 -4.39 10.45
CA ARG A 100 1.65 -5.54 10.79
C ARG A 100 0.20 -5.35 10.35
N LEU A 101 -0.26 -4.12 10.11
CA LEU A 101 -1.56 -3.82 9.50
C LEU A 101 -1.69 -4.36 8.06
N PHE A 102 -0.59 -4.65 7.38
CA PHE A 102 -0.61 -5.30 6.06
C PHE A 102 -0.68 -6.83 6.14
N SER A 103 -0.50 -7.40 7.33
CA SER A 103 -0.68 -8.85 7.53
C SER A 103 -2.16 -9.19 7.48
N ARG A 104 -2.56 -9.96 6.46
CA ARG A 104 -3.95 -10.42 6.31
C ARG A 104 -4.42 -11.22 7.51
N ASP A 105 -3.55 -12.03 8.12
CA ASP A 105 -3.91 -12.84 9.28
C ASP A 105 -4.08 -12.00 10.55
N ILE A 106 -3.21 -11.00 10.77
CA ILE A 106 -3.38 -10.06 11.88
C ILE A 106 -4.67 -9.26 11.68
N MET A 107 -4.89 -8.71 10.48
CA MET A 107 -6.11 -7.96 10.18
C MET A 107 -7.37 -8.80 10.31
N ARG A 108 -7.38 -10.06 9.84
CA ARG A 108 -8.53 -10.96 10.01
C ARG A 108 -8.88 -11.18 11.48
N ARG A 109 -7.88 -11.25 12.37
CA ARG A 109 -8.08 -11.38 13.83
C ARG A 109 -8.48 -10.07 14.50
N ALA A 110 -7.90 -8.95 14.06
CA ALA A 110 -8.11 -7.64 14.68
C ALA A 110 -9.44 -6.99 14.25
N LEU A 111 -9.88 -7.23 13.01
CA LEU A 111 -11.02 -6.56 12.39
C LEU A 111 -12.32 -6.69 13.23
N PRO A 112 -12.72 -7.87 13.76
CA PRO A 112 -13.92 -7.98 14.57
C PRO A 112 -13.86 -7.12 15.84
N VAL A 113 -12.68 -7.03 16.46
CA VAL A 113 -12.47 -6.22 17.67
C VAL A 113 -12.55 -4.74 17.33
N LEU A 114 -11.91 -4.31 16.24
CA LEU A 114 -11.96 -2.93 15.77
C LEU A 114 -13.40 -2.51 15.42
N VAL A 115 -14.14 -3.36 14.71
CA VAL A 115 -15.57 -3.14 14.39
C VAL A 115 -16.37 -3.04 15.68
N THR A 116 -16.16 -3.93 16.66
CA THR A 116 -16.87 -3.87 17.95
C THR A 116 -16.61 -2.55 18.69
N ILE A 117 -15.36 -2.07 18.71
CA ILE A 117 -15.00 -0.79 19.32
C ILE A 117 -15.70 0.36 18.57
N LEU A 118 -15.60 0.37 17.24
CA LEU A 118 -16.21 1.40 16.41
C LEU A 118 -17.74 1.43 16.58
N GLU A 119 -18.40 0.27 16.61
CA GLU A 119 -19.84 0.16 16.87
C GLU A 119 -20.22 0.63 18.27
N ARG A 120 -19.41 0.31 19.29
CA ARG A 120 -19.67 0.74 20.66
C ARG A 120 -19.55 2.26 20.82
N GLU A 121 -18.49 2.84 20.26
CA GLU A 121 -18.26 4.29 20.32
C GLU A 121 -19.28 5.06 19.48
N THR A 122 -19.61 4.58 18.28
CA THR A 122 -20.63 5.21 17.44
C THR A 122 -22.02 5.17 18.07
N ARG A 123 -22.42 4.07 18.73
CA ARG A 123 -23.74 3.97 19.38
C ARG A 123 -23.96 5.01 20.49
N GLY A 124 -22.93 5.30 21.29
CA GLY A 124 -23.00 6.30 22.36
C GLY A 124 -22.82 7.74 21.85
N TRP A 125 -21.85 7.93 20.96
CA TRP A 125 -21.54 9.25 20.41
C TRP A 125 -22.70 9.84 19.63
N PHE A 126 -23.37 9.02 18.82
CA PHE A 126 -24.45 9.48 17.96
C PHE A 126 -25.72 9.85 18.75
N LEU A 127 -26.05 9.09 19.80
CA LEU A 127 -27.20 9.39 20.66
C LEU A 127 -26.97 10.69 21.44
N HIS A 128 -25.81 10.81 22.09
CA HIS A 128 -25.46 12.02 22.84
C HIS A 128 -25.30 13.25 21.94
N PHE A 129 -24.73 13.08 20.74
CA PHE A 129 -24.65 14.14 19.74
C PHE A 129 -26.05 14.59 19.30
N ARG A 130 -26.94 13.63 18.98
CA ARG A 130 -28.33 13.88 18.61
C ARG A 130 -29.11 14.61 19.70
N GLU A 131 -29.02 14.14 20.95
CA GLU A 131 -29.68 14.77 22.11
C GLU A 131 -29.19 16.20 22.35
N ARG A 132 -27.87 16.43 22.24
CA ARG A 132 -27.28 17.76 22.35
C ARG A 132 -27.77 18.67 21.22
N LEU A 133 -27.77 18.21 19.98
CA LEU A 133 -28.22 18.99 18.82
C LEU A 133 -29.71 19.35 18.92
N ILE A 134 -30.57 18.40 19.33
CA ILE A 134 -31.99 18.67 19.62
C ILE A 134 -32.13 19.76 20.69
N SER A 135 -31.34 19.67 21.76
CA SER A 135 -31.39 20.64 22.86
C SER A 135 -30.96 22.04 22.42
N GLU A 136 -29.92 22.15 21.59
CA GLU A 136 -29.44 23.42 21.02
C GLU A 136 -30.47 24.06 20.08
N LEU A 137 -31.09 23.28 19.19
CA LEU A 137 -32.10 23.78 18.25
C LEU A 137 -33.40 24.19 18.96
N ARG A 138 -33.80 23.46 20.02
CA ARG A 138 -34.92 23.87 20.89
C ARG A 138 -34.63 25.17 21.62
N ALA A 139 -33.40 25.38 22.10
CA ALA A 139 -32.99 26.63 22.74
C ALA A 139 -33.06 27.83 21.76
N GLN A 140 -32.89 27.58 20.47
CA GLN A 140 -33.06 28.55 19.39
C GLN A 140 -34.53 28.75 18.95
N LYS A 141 -35.49 28.06 19.59
CA LYS A 141 -36.94 28.14 19.31
C LYS A 141 -37.32 27.75 17.87
N LEU A 142 -36.58 26.82 17.25
CA LEU A 142 -37.03 26.21 16.01
C LEU A 142 -38.28 25.35 16.25
N PRO A 143 -39.17 25.25 15.26
CA PRO A 143 -40.33 24.37 15.34
C PRO A 143 -39.88 22.90 15.23
N ASP A 144 -40.62 21.99 15.88
CA ASP A 144 -40.19 20.58 16.06
C ASP A 144 -39.97 19.83 14.72
N ASP A 145 -40.69 20.22 13.66
CA ASP A 145 -40.55 19.65 12.31
C ASP A 145 -39.22 20.04 11.63
N GLU A 146 -38.75 21.28 11.84
CA GLU A 146 -37.43 21.70 11.38
C GLU A 146 -36.33 21.05 12.21
N ILE A 147 -36.52 20.88 13.52
CA ILE A 147 -35.56 20.20 14.40
C ILE A 147 -35.35 18.75 13.96
N GLU A 148 -36.42 18.00 13.71
CA GLU A 148 -36.30 16.62 13.23
C GLU A 148 -35.56 16.55 11.87
N ARG A 149 -35.80 17.50 10.97
CA ARG A 149 -35.15 17.54 9.66
C ARG A 149 -33.65 17.81 9.79
N GLU A 150 -33.25 18.84 10.53
CA GLU A 150 -31.84 19.22 10.72
C GLU A 150 -31.06 18.13 11.46
N VAL A 151 -31.68 17.51 12.47
CA VAL A 151 -31.07 16.43 13.24
C VAL A 151 -30.85 15.18 12.39
N ASN A 152 -31.78 14.84 11.49
CA ASN A 152 -31.63 13.71 10.57
C ASN A 152 -30.64 13.98 9.42
N GLN A 153 -30.33 15.25 9.12
CA GLN A 153 -29.31 15.61 8.12
C GLN A 153 -27.89 15.62 8.68
N ALA A 154 -27.73 15.89 9.98
CA ALA A 154 -26.43 15.94 10.67
C ALA A 154 -25.90 14.57 11.13
N VAL A 155 -26.64 13.50 10.80
CA VAL A 155 -26.56 12.11 11.30
C VAL A 155 -26.38 11.19 10.10
#